data_AF-A0A822GAZ9-F1
#
_entry.id   AF-A0A822GAZ9-F1
#
_cell.length_a   1.000
_cell.length_b   1.000
_cell.length_c   1.000
_cell.angle_alpha   90.00
_cell.angle_beta   90.00
_cell.angle_gamma   90.00
#
_symmetry.space_group_name_H-M   'P 1'
#
loop_
_entity.id
_entity.type
_entity.pdbx_description
1 polymer ?
#
loop_
_entity_poly.entity_id
_entity_poly.type
_entity_poly.pdbx_seq_one_letter_code
_entity_poly.pdbx_strand_id
1 'polypeptide(L)' 'IRGSVPCYWTQLPDLHYKPKVTVLPSNNHLIAFQQHFEEQEYYYGKQFLISLTNHHGAEGKLNAKYRELYEASQNKFIK' A
#
# COMPACT_ATOMS: atom_id res chain seq x y z
N ILE A 1 9.94 7.70 7.61
CA ILE A 1 10.04 7.70 6.13
C ILE A 1 8.70 8.07 5.51
N ARG A 2 8.67 8.56 4.26
CA ARG A 2 7.43 8.75 3.48
C ARG A 2 7.60 8.01 2.15
N GLY A 3 6.59 7.27 1.73
CA GLY A 3 6.63 6.49 0.50
C GLY A 3 5.24 6.32 -0.13
N SER A 4 5.22 5.65 -1.28
CA SER A 4 3.99 5.18 -1.91
C SER A 4 3.36 4.04 -1.12
N VAL A 5 2.08 3.75 -1.35
CA VAL A 5 1.41 2.58 -0.77
C VAL A 5 2.04 1.32 -1.36
N PRO A 6 2.61 0.40 -0.54
CA PRO A 6 3.35 -0.77 -1.01
C PRO A 6 2.41 -1.89 -1.50
N CYS A 7 1.68 -1.61 -2.57
CA CYS A 7 0.88 -2.61 -3.28
C CYS A 7 0.90 -2.32 -4.79
N TYR A 8 0.60 -3.32 -5.61
CA TYR A 8 0.47 -3.10 -7.06
C TYR A 8 -0.81 -2.33 -7.38
N TRP A 9 -0.67 -1.08 -7.78
CA TRP A 9 -1.75 -0.23 -8.25
C TRP A 9 -1.28 0.60 -9.44
N THR A 10 -2.23 1.04 -10.24
CA THR A 10 -1.99 1.91 -11.39
C THR A 10 -2.89 3.13 -11.32
N GLN A 11 -2.35 4.23 -11.82
CA GLN A 11 -3.09 5.45 -12.07
C GLN A 11 -2.62 5.95 -13.43
N LEU A 12 -3.37 5.57 -14.46
CA LEU A 12 -3.04 5.94 -15.83
C LEU A 12 -3.38 7.43 -16.04
N PRO A 13 -2.48 8.22 -16.65
CA PRO A 13 -2.78 9.62 -16.95
C PRO A 13 -4.00 9.74 -17.86
N ASP A 14 -4.92 10.63 -17.51
CA ASP A 14 -6.06 11.03 -18.33
C ASP A 14 -6.30 12.55 -18.24
N LEU A 15 -7.31 13.07 -18.94
CA LEU A 15 -7.64 14.50 -18.94
C LEU A 15 -8.44 14.95 -17.71
N HIS A 16 -8.74 14.05 -16.77
CA HIS A 16 -9.47 14.42 -15.56
C HIS A 16 -8.53 15.07 -14.54
N TYR A 17 -9.09 15.97 -13.73
CA TYR A 17 -8.35 16.62 -12.64
C TYR A 17 -7.67 15.62 -11.68
N LYS A 18 -8.31 14.47 -11.44
CA LYS A 18 -7.76 13.39 -10.63
C LYS A 18 -7.95 12.06 -11.37
N PRO A 19 -6.89 11.56 -12.05
CA PRO A 19 -6.96 10.29 -12.75
C PRO A 19 -7.29 9.15 -11.79
N LYS A 20 -8.05 8.17 -12.28
CA LYS A 20 -8.59 7.10 -11.43
C LYS A 20 -7.51 6.12 -11.00
N VAL A 21 -7.45 5.86 -9.70
CA VAL A 21 -6.61 4.81 -9.11
C VAL A 21 -7.30 3.45 -9.24
N THR A 22 -6.55 2.45 -9.71
CA THR A 22 -7.02 1.06 -9.83
C THR A 22 -6.01 0.11 -9.18
N VAL A 23 -6.48 -0.72 -8.26
CA VAL A 23 -5.68 -1.83 -7.71
C VAL A 23 -5.67 -2.96 -8.72
N LEU A 24 -4.49 -3.46 -9.08
CA LEU A 24 -4.36 -4.56 -10.04
C LEU A 24 -4.84 -5.87 -9.36
N PRO A 25 -5.69 -6.70 -9.98
CA PRO A 25 -6.25 -7.88 -9.30
C PRO A 25 -5.35 -9.12 -9.35
N SER A 26 -4.48 -9.24 -10.34
CA SER A 26 -3.77 -10.49 -10.66
C SER A 26 -2.34 -10.57 -10.12
N ASN A 27 -1.91 -9.59 -9.34
CA ASN A 27 -0.53 -9.50 -8.88
C ASN A 27 -0.36 -10.12 -7.49
N ASN A 28 0.84 -10.63 -7.19
CA ASN A 28 1.19 -11.16 -5.87
C ASN A 28 1.47 -10.04 -4.87
N HIS A 29 0.43 -9.32 -4.43
CA HIS A 29 0.57 -8.17 -3.53
C HIS A 29 1.21 -8.51 -2.19
N LEU A 30 0.87 -9.68 -1.61
CA LEU A 30 1.36 -10.06 -0.28
C LEU A 30 2.88 -10.24 -0.27
N ILE A 31 3.42 -10.93 -1.27
CA ILE A 31 4.86 -11.17 -1.40
C ILE A 31 5.60 -9.84 -1.55
N ALA A 32 5.14 -8.96 -2.43
CA ALA A 32 5.76 -7.65 -2.64
C ALA A 32 5.68 -6.75 -1.39
N PHE A 33 4.56 -6.81 -0.67
CA PHE A 33 4.39 -6.08 0.59
C PHE A 33 5.37 -6.58 1.66
N GLN A 34 5.54 -7.89 1.80
CA GLN A 34 6.49 -8.50 2.74
C GLN A 34 7.93 -8.09 2.40
N GLN A 35 8.35 -8.27 1.14
CA GLN A 35 9.69 -7.88 0.69
C GLN A 35 9.98 -6.39 0.93
N HIS A 36 9.00 -5.53 0.64
CA HIS A 36 9.14 -4.10 0.93
C HIS A 36 9.39 -3.86 2.43
N PHE A 37 8.62 -4.50 3.32
CA PHE A 37 8.79 -4.30 4.75
C PHE A 37 10.01 -4.99 5.36
N GLU A 38 10.51 -6.06 4.77
CA GLU A 38 11.79 -6.69 5.14
C GLU A 38 12.97 -5.73 4.89
N GLU A 39 13.01 -5.07 3.73
CA GLU A 39 14.02 -4.05 3.44
C GLU A 39 13.87 -2.85 4.40
N GLN A 40 12.64 -2.39 4.61
CA GLN A 40 12.35 -1.28 5.51
C GLN A 40 12.73 -1.58 6.97
N GLU A 41 12.52 -2.81 7.43
CA GLU A 41 12.96 -3.28 8.74
C GLU A 41 14.48 -3.35 8.84
N TYR A 42 15.16 -3.84 7.80
CA TYR A 42 16.62 -3.88 7.76
C TYR A 42 17.26 -2.50 7.91
N TYR A 43 16.73 -1.49 7.22
CA TYR A 43 17.31 -0.14 7.23
C TYR A 43 16.87 0.72 8.41
N TYR A 44 15.62 0.59 8.86
CA TYR A 44 15.03 1.54 9.84
C TYR A 44 14.47 0.86 11.09
N GLY A 45 14.52 -0.48 11.17
CA GLY A 45 13.99 -1.24 12.28
C GLY A 45 12.46 -1.20 12.34
N LYS A 46 11.93 -1.18 13.57
CA LYS A 46 10.48 -1.19 13.82
C LYS A 46 9.80 0.10 13.31
N GLN A 47 8.70 -0.06 12.59
CA GLN A 47 8.01 1.07 11.95
C GLN A 47 6.55 1.20 12.39
N PHE A 48 6.05 2.43 12.36
CA PHE A 48 4.63 2.75 12.52
C PHE A 48 4.07 3.24 11.18
N LEU A 49 2.98 2.63 10.74
CA LEU A 49 2.34 2.85 9.46
C LEU A 49 1.19 3.85 9.62
N ILE A 50 1.35 5.03 9.05
CA ILE A 50 0.36 6.10 9.12
C ILE A 50 -0.16 6.38 7.70
N SER A 51 -1.45 6.11 7.47
CA SER A 51 -2.15 6.40 6.22
C SER A 51 -3.24 7.45 6.48
N LEU A 52 -3.14 8.60 5.80
CA LEU A 52 -4.15 9.67 5.81
C LEU A 52 -4.91 9.73 4.47
N THR A 53 -4.98 8.58 3.78
CA THR A 53 -5.67 8.49 2.49
C THR A 53 -7.18 8.58 2.66
N ASN A 54 -7.87 9.11 1.65
CA ASN A 54 -9.32 9.21 1.68
C ASN A 54 -9.94 7.81 1.79
N HIS A 55 -10.89 7.64 2.71
CA HIS A 55 -11.62 6.38 2.92
C HIS A 55 -12.71 6.12 1.87
N HIS A 56 -13.03 7.11 1.03
CA HIS A 56 -14.06 7.02 0.01
C HIS A 56 -13.48 6.93 -1.42
N GLY A 57 -14.29 6.39 -2.33
CA GLY A 57 -13.95 6.35 -3.76
C GLY A 57 -12.79 5.41 -4.11
N ALA A 58 -12.01 5.78 -5.12
CA ALA A 58 -10.91 4.96 -5.63
C ALA A 58 -9.74 4.82 -4.63
N GLU A 59 -9.41 5.90 -3.91
CA GLU A 59 -8.39 5.88 -2.85
C GLU A 59 -8.84 5.03 -1.66
N GLY A 60 -10.14 5.03 -1.34
CA GLY A 60 -10.70 4.15 -0.31
C GLY A 60 -10.45 2.67 -0.61
N LYS A 61 -10.57 2.26 -1.88
CA LYS A 61 -10.25 0.89 -2.30
C LYS A 61 -8.76 0.57 -2.15
N LEU A 62 -7.89 1.52 -2.49
CA LEU A 62 -6.45 1.38 -2.30
C LEU A 62 -6.11 1.23 -0.80
N ASN A 63 -6.69 2.07 0.05
CA ASN A 63 -6.50 2.03 1.49
C ASN A 63 -7.03 0.73 2.11
N ALA A 64 -8.20 0.27 1.66
CA ALA A 64 -8.75 -1.02 2.07
C ALA A 64 -7.81 -2.18 1.70
N LYS A 65 -7.24 -2.17 0.49
CA LYS A 65 -6.29 -3.20 0.08
C LYS A 65 -4.99 -3.14 0.91
N TYR A 66 -4.48 -1.94 1.16
CA TYR A 66 -3.31 -1.75 2.00
C TYR A 66 -3.52 -2.32 3.42
N ARG A 67 -4.70 -2.06 4.01
CA ARG A 67 -5.08 -2.62 5.31
C ARG A 67 -5.19 -4.14 5.28
N GLU A 68 -5.81 -4.70 4.26
CA GLU A 68 -5.92 -6.16 4.07
C GLU A 68 -4.52 -6.81 4.01
N LEU A 69 -3.57 -6.20 3.29
CA LEU A 69 -2.19 -6.70 3.19
C LEU A 69 -1.43 -6.59 4.51
N TYR A 70 -1.62 -5.50 5.24
CA TYR A 70 -1.07 -5.36 6.59
C TYR A 70 -1.55 -6.50 7.49
N GLU A 71 -2.86 -6.74 7.55
CA GLU A 71 -3.47 -7.81 8.36
C GLU A 71 -3.01 -9.20 7.92
N ALA A 72 -2.88 -9.44 6.61
CA ALA A 72 -2.41 -10.70 6.04
C ALA A 72 -0.90 -10.95 6.25
N SER A 73 -0.08 -9.89 6.31
CA SER A 73 1.37 -10.01 6.48
C SER A 73 1.78 -10.52 7.86
N GLN A 74 0.95 -10.28 8.89
CA GLN A 74 1.20 -10.62 10.29
C GLN A 74 2.59 -10.24 10.82
N ASN A 75 3.22 -9.21 10.23
CA ASN A 75 4.56 -8.80 10.57
C ASN A 75 4.56 -8.03 11.91
N LYS A 76 5.35 -8.50 12.88
CA LYS A 76 5.44 -7.97 14.26
C LYS A 76 6.23 -6.67 14.37
N PHE A 77 7.02 -6.33 13.35
CA PHE A 77 7.88 -5.15 13.30
C PHE A 77 7.19 -3.92 12.70
N ILE A 78 5.98 -4.09 12.15
CA ILE A 78 5.14 -3.00 11.67
C ILE A 78 3.88 -2.87 12.52
N LYS A 79 3.52 -1.63 12.86
CA LYS A 79 2.35 -1.29 13.67
C LYS A 79 1.47 -0.26 13.01
#